data_AF-A0A291GUW0-F1
#
_entry.id   AF-A0A291GUW0-F1
#
_cell.length_a   1.000
_cell.length_b   1.000
_cell.length_c   1.000
_cell.angle_alpha   90.00
_cell.angle_beta   90.00
_cell.angle_gamma   90.00
#
_symmetry.space_group_name_H-M   'P 1'
#
loop_
_entity.id
_entity.type
_entity.pdbx_description
1 polymer ?
#
loop_
_entity_poly.entity_id
_entity_poly.type
_entity_poly.pdbx_seq_one_letter_code
_entity_poly.pdbx_strand_id
1 'polypeptide(L)'
;MSETASPTTGSGHRMTVPWARMVSLRRRLTQTVFALLPLVLLAAGLPPVLAVLPAAYPLFILIRRGVRRLRQHVTRAGLTGEHGIRLLLGLLPLSVAWSLSTAGPIGWIALSLFAVLPLAELVVTRVAPGRKLRVSNLPGIQDTRPPKFAVNLVLVLDLSVTVLATLLLLVGVPAGALMILPLIALGLAGASALDSYRRIRESVDSDNGLYAAVEAYDPRFVLYYGVPSGSAYQVGMWIEHLERIGEKFIVVLRRTSAFREISRLTDAPVVVRTNIWQLDDVITPQMTTAFYVNNSAPNVHLVRYPHMTHVQLLHGDSDKASSFNPVTALYDRIFVAGQAAIDRYENNGVLIPAEKFTIVGRPQVETVEQQGPQNLPVRTVLYAPTWEGHYADTNYGSLPVGPDLVRALLARGMRVVFRPHPFSYRNPEATAKIREIHQLLAESVAAGGPEHLYRAAAEKHLDAFGCFNAADAMISDVSSVVPDFLYSGKPYGLITMTSTVEEFERAFPLARSAYVMTRGLENLEDALEELLVTDTKADLRRSTREYYLGPFAPENYADAFLDAARQVVRVDRKPVTAMDASIDEDDNGGAGHADDETAAAVADGDAEAALEEHLLEER
;
A
#
# COMPACT_ATOMS: atom_id res chain seq x y z
N MET A 1 -23.24 48.45 24.48
CA MET A 1 -22.01 48.24 25.30
C MET A 1 -21.30 47.04 24.71
N SER A 2 -20.00 47.18 24.56
CA SER A 2 -19.09 46.39 23.73
C SER A 2 -18.81 45.01 24.31
N GLU A 3 -19.01 43.95 23.53
CA GLU A 3 -18.26 42.70 23.68
C GLU A 3 -17.66 42.36 22.31
N THR A 4 -16.40 42.73 22.17
CA THR A 4 -15.55 42.42 21.02
C THR A 4 -15.08 40.97 21.12
N ALA A 5 -15.54 40.14 20.20
CA ALA A 5 -14.99 38.82 19.95
C ALA A 5 -13.50 38.94 19.60
N SER A 6 -12.64 38.22 20.32
CA SER A 6 -11.22 38.13 20.03
C SER A 6 -11.02 37.27 18.77
N PRO A 7 -10.16 37.67 17.82
CA PRO A 7 -9.84 36.83 16.68
C PRO A 7 -9.01 35.62 17.15
N THR A 8 -9.47 34.42 16.79
CA THR A 8 -8.71 33.18 16.92
C THR A 8 -7.45 33.31 16.07
N THR A 9 -6.31 33.50 16.74
CA THR A 9 -5.00 33.49 16.11
C THR A 9 -4.75 32.11 15.51
N GLY A 10 -4.50 32.06 14.21
CA GLY A 10 -4.13 30.84 13.50
C GLY A 10 -2.97 30.15 14.22
N SER A 11 -3.06 28.83 14.36
CA SER A 11 -2.00 28.00 14.91
C SER A 11 -0.78 28.07 14.00
N GLY A 12 0.06 29.07 14.24
CA GLY A 12 1.35 29.19 13.57
C GLY A 12 2.11 27.89 13.76
N HIS A 13 2.46 27.25 12.65
CA HIS A 13 3.28 26.05 12.62
C HIS A 13 4.61 26.37 13.32
N ARG A 14 4.71 26.06 14.62
CA ARG A 14 5.93 26.29 15.39
C ARG A 14 6.95 25.27 14.93
N MET A 15 7.91 25.70 14.12
CA MET A 15 9.11 24.92 13.85
C MET A 15 9.79 24.59 15.18
N THR A 16 9.71 23.33 15.59
CA THR A 16 10.44 22.83 16.74
C THR A 16 11.84 22.44 16.30
N VAL A 17 12.83 22.72 17.16
CA VAL A 17 14.18 22.18 16.95
C VAL A 17 14.05 20.66 16.92
N PRO A 18 14.52 19.98 15.87
CA PRO A 18 14.41 18.53 15.78
C PRO A 18 15.42 17.91 16.76
N TRP A 19 15.06 17.86 18.04
CA TRP A 19 15.90 17.35 19.13
C TRP A 19 16.38 15.92 18.85
N ALA A 20 15.61 15.12 18.12
CA ALA A 20 16.03 13.82 17.59
C ALA A 20 17.26 13.90 16.67
N ARG A 21 17.38 14.93 15.82
CA ARG A 21 18.58 15.21 15.01
C ARG A 21 19.76 15.62 15.89
N MET A 22 19.54 16.38 16.97
CA MET A 22 20.59 16.75 17.93
C MET A 22 21.13 15.56 18.74
N VAL A 23 20.27 14.62 19.15
CA VAL A 23 20.70 13.36 19.81
C VAL A 23 21.60 12.54 18.87
N SER A 24 21.27 12.52 17.57
CA SER A 24 22.10 11.86 16.56
C SER A 24 23.46 12.53 16.36
N LEU A 25 23.52 13.87 16.50
CA LEU A 25 24.76 14.65 16.42
C LEU A 25 25.69 14.37 17.60
N ARG A 26 25.17 14.37 18.83
CA ARG A 26 25.97 14.06 20.04
C ARG A 26 26.64 12.69 19.92
N ARG A 27 25.88 11.68 19.50
CA ARG A 27 26.41 10.31 19.31
C ARG A 27 27.54 10.27 18.27
N ARG A 28 27.40 10.95 17.14
CA ARG A 28 28.43 11.02 16.09
C ARG A 28 29.68 11.75 16.57
N LEU A 29 29.51 12.85 17.30
CA LEU A 29 30.62 13.60 17.89
C LEU A 29 31.40 12.72 18.86
N THR A 30 30.71 12.00 19.77
CA THR A 30 31.35 11.05 20.69
C THR A 30 32.13 9.97 19.91
N GLN A 31 31.53 9.34 18.90
CA GLN A 31 32.23 8.33 18.11
C GLN A 31 33.46 8.89 17.38
N THR A 32 33.39 10.13 16.89
CA THR A 32 34.51 10.80 16.20
C THR A 32 35.65 11.07 17.17
N VAL A 33 35.35 11.58 18.37
CA VAL A 33 36.35 11.80 19.43
C VAL A 33 37.04 10.48 19.82
N PHE A 34 36.27 9.41 20.02
CA PHE A 34 36.83 8.10 20.38
C PHE A 34 37.58 7.42 19.22
N ALA A 35 37.28 7.75 17.96
CA ALA A 35 38.05 7.30 16.81
C ALA A 35 39.36 8.10 16.61
N LEU A 36 39.40 9.37 17.02
CA LEU A 36 40.58 10.23 16.96
C LEU A 36 41.55 10.00 18.13
N LEU A 37 41.02 9.72 19.33
CA LEU A 37 41.80 9.60 20.56
C LEU A 37 43.00 8.63 20.47
N PRO A 38 42.89 7.44 19.84
CA PRO A 38 44.04 6.56 19.67
C PRO A 38 45.20 7.17 18.89
N LEU A 39 44.90 7.97 17.85
CA LEU A 39 45.91 8.64 17.04
C LEU A 39 46.68 9.66 17.88
N VAL A 40 45.96 10.42 18.72
CA VAL A 40 46.54 11.40 19.65
C VAL A 40 47.37 10.72 20.74
N LEU A 41 46.87 9.64 21.34
CA LEU A 41 47.58 8.91 22.39
C LEU A 41 48.87 8.25 21.87
N LEU A 42 48.84 7.67 20.66
CA LEU A 42 50.03 7.13 20.00
C LEU A 42 51.05 8.24 19.70
N ALA A 43 50.59 9.39 19.21
CA ALA A 43 51.46 10.55 18.98
C ALA A 43 52.08 11.11 20.28
N ALA A 44 51.37 10.98 21.40
CA ALA A 44 51.85 11.36 22.74
C ALA A 44 52.80 10.31 23.38
N GLY A 45 53.09 9.21 22.68
CA GLY A 45 54.03 8.18 23.15
C GLY A 45 53.44 7.16 24.12
N LEU A 46 52.11 7.04 24.22
CA LEU A 46 51.50 5.98 25.03
C LEU A 46 51.79 4.59 24.43
N PRO A 47 51.90 3.53 25.25
CA PRO A 47 52.04 2.16 24.75
C PRO A 47 50.87 1.80 23.81
N PRO A 48 51.13 1.22 22.63
CA PRO A 48 50.11 0.96 21.63
C PRO A 48 48.90 0.17 22.13
N VAL A 49 49.11 -0.80 23.02
CA VAL A 49 48.04 -1.62 23.64
C VAL A 49 47.04 -0.75 24.41
N LEU A 50 47.50 0.30 25.09
CA LEU A 50 46.64 1.21 25.84
C LEU A 50 46.03 2.28 24.93
N ALA A 51 46.81 2.77 23.97
CA ALA A 51 46.39 3.83 23.07
C ALA A 51 45.23 3.43 22.16
N VAL A 52 45.10 2.15 21.77
CA VAL A 52 44.01 1.70 20.88
C VAL A 52 42.67 1.46 21.59
N LEU A 53 42.64 1.34 22.92
CA LEU A 53 41.42 1.00 23.68
C LEU A 53 40.21 1.89 23.37
N PRO A 54 40.34 3.22 23.19
CA PRO A 54 39.22 4.08 22.84
C PRO A 54 38.53 3.71 21.51
N ALA A 55 39.26 3.14 20.54
CA ALA A 55 38.70 2.72 19.25
C ALA A 55 37.68 1.58 19.40
N ALA A 56 37.71 0.80 20.49
CA ALA A 56 36.80 -0.32 20.70
C ALA A 56 35.33 0.12 20.70
N TYR A 57 35.03 1.31 21.24
CA TYR A 57 33.67 1.86 21.28
C TYR A 57 33.06 2.11 19.89
N PRO A 58 33.66 2.94 19.01
CA PRO A 58 33.10 3.15 17.67
C PRO A 58 33.16 1.88 16.81
N LEU A 59 34.22 1.05 16.91
CA LEU A 59 34.32 -0.21 16.17
C LEU A 59 33.17 -1.16 16.52
N PHE A 60 32.90 -1.38 17.81
CA PHE A 60 31.81 -2.24 18.25
C PHE A 60 30.44 -1.76 17.74
N ILE A 61 30.16 -0.46 17.85
CA ILE A 61 28.87 0.09 17.43
C ILE A 61 28.67 -0.07 15.92
N LEU A 62 29.68 0.29 15.12
CA LEU A 62 29.58 0.26 13.67
C LEU A 62 29.48 -1.18 13.13
N ILE A 63 30.29 -2.10 13.65
CA ILE A 63 30.22 -3.53 13.28
C ILE A 63 28.87 -4.11 13.68
N ARG A 64 28.41 -3.90 14.93
CA ARG A 64 27.09 -4.37 15.39
C ARG A 64 25.97 -3.84 14.52
N ARG A 65 26.04 -2.56 14.13
CA ARG A 65 25.05 -1.92 13.23
C ARG A 65 25.08 -2.55 11.84
N GLY A 66 26.27 -2.77 11.28
CA GLY A 66 26.46 -3.43 9.99
C GLY A 66 25.91 -4.86 9.99
N VAL A 67 26.23 -5.66 11.01
CA VAL A 67 25.71 -7.03 11.17
C VAL A 67 24.20 -7.05 11.33
N ARG A 68 23.62 -6.15 12.14
CA ARG A 68 22.17 -6.04 12.28
C ARG A 68 21.50 -5.73 10.94
N ARG A 69 22.06 -4.79 10.16
CA ARG A 69 21.56 -4.44 8.83
C ARG A 69 21.70 -5.59 7.82
N LEU A 70 22.79 -6.35 7.89
CA LEU A 70 23.00 -7.54 7.07
C LEU A 70 21.93 -8.60 7.38
N ARG A 71 21.68 -8.90 8.66
CA ARG A 71 20.62 -9.83 9.09
C ARG A 71 19.23 -9.36 8.68
N GLN A 72 18.99 -8.05 8.72
CA GLN A 72 17.73 -7.44 8.31
C GLN A 72 17.61 -7.21 6.79
N HIS A 73 18.58 -7.69 5.98
CA HIS A 73 18.59 -7.55 4.52
C HIS A 73 18.39 -6.10 4.05
N VAL A 74 18.89 -5.13 4.81
CA VAL A 74 18.70 -3.71 4.50
C VAL A 74 19.55 -3.35 3.28
N THR A 75 18.90 -3.06 2.15
CA THR A 75 19.58 -2.73 0.89
C THR A 75 19.77 -1.23 0.66
N ARG A 76 19.14 -0.37 1.48
CA ARG A 76 19.25 1.10 1.33
C ARG A 76 20.60 1.61 1.83
N ALA A 77 21.17 2.54 1.06
CA ALA A 77 22.46 3.21 1.22
C ALA A 77 22.55 4.10 2.48
N GLY A 78 22.28 3.56 3.67
CA GLY A 78 22.36 4.26 4.95
C GLY A 78 23.79 4.37 5.51
N LEU A 79 24.79 4.52 4.63
CA LEU A 79 26.21 4.55 4.98
C LEU A 79 26.83 5.95 4.85
N THR A 80 26.13 6.89 4.21
CA THR A 80 26.60 8.22 3.80
C THR A 80 27.03 9.16 4.93
N GLY A 81 26.86 8.77 6.20
CA GLY A 81 27.22 9.60 7.36
C GLY A 81 28.33 9.05 8.26
N GLU A 82 28.85 7.84 8.01
CA GLU A 82 29.85 7.20 8.90
C GLU A 82 31.26 7.19 8.30
N HIS A 83 31.41 7.72 7.07
CA HIS A 83 32.68 7.73 6.33
C HIS A 83 33.83 8.39 7.11
N GLY A 84 33.61 9.56 7.72
CA GLY A 84 34.65 10.28 8.45
C GLY A 84 35.19 9.49 9.66
N ILE A 85 34.31 8.82 10.40
CA ILE A 85 34.71 7.98 11.55
C ILE A 85 35.49 6.76 11.05
N ARG A 86 35.06 6.14 9.94
CA ARG A 86 35.75 4.98 9.36
C ARG A 86 37.12 5.31 8.80
N LEU A 87 37.28 6.47 8.18
CA LEU A 87 38.60 6.95 7.74
C LEU A 87 39.56 7.10 8.92
N LEU A 88 39.10 7.70 10.03
CA LEU A 88 39.91 7.80 11.26
C LEU A 88 40.29 6.42 11.81
N LEU A 89 39.36 5.47 11.83
CA LEU A 89 39.63 4.10 12.28
C LEU A 89 40.56 3.33 11.33
N GLY A 90 40.47 3.57 10.02
CA GLY A 90 41.36 2.99 9.01
C GLY A 90 42.82 3.42 9.15
N LEU A 91 43.10 4.52 9.87
CA LEU A 91 44.45 4.96 10.21
C LEU A 91 45.06 4.20 11.40
N LEU A 92 44.28 3.41 12.16
CA LEU A 92 44.77 2.72 13.36
C LEU A 92 45.94 1.77 13.08
N PRO A 93 45.89 0.85 12.09
CA PRO A 93 47.02 -0.02 11.81
C PRO A 93 48.29 0.77 11.46
N LEU A 94 48.13 1.86 10.70
CA LEU A 94 49.22 2.75 10.29
C LEU A 94 49.89 3.40 11.51
N SER A 95 49.10 3.95 12.43
CA SER A 95 49.62 4.61 13.63
C SER A 95 50.24 3.64 14.64
N VAL A 96 49.70 2.42 14.77
CA VAL A 96 50.29 1.38 15.64
C VAL A 96 51.65 0.93 15.10
N ALA A 97 51.76 0.67 13.80
CA ALA A 97 53.03 0.27 13.20
C ALA A 97 54.08 1.39 13.23
N TRP A 98 53.65 2.65 13.10
CA TRP A 98 54.51 3.82 13.30
C TRP A 98 55.10 3.85 14.71
N SER A 99 54.24 3.72 15.72
CA SER A 99 54.67 3.74 17.13
C SER A 99 55.60 2.58 17.49
N LEU A 100 55.36 1.40 16.92
CA LEU A 100 56.20 0.22 17.14
C LEU A 100 57.49 0.21 16.30
N SER A 101 57.63 1.12 15.32
CA SER A 101 58.75 1.12 14.36
C SER A 101 58.91 -0.20 13.59
N THR A 102 57.80 -0.90 13.31
CA THR A 102 57.78 -2.26 12.76
C THR A 102 57.56 -2.33 11.24
N ALA A 103 57.38 -1.19 10.57
CA ALA A 103 57.03 -1.15 9.14
C ALA A 103 58.24 -0.83 8.24
N GLY A 104 58.63 -1.80 7.42
CA GLY A 104 59.46 -1.57 6.22
C GLY A 104 58.64 -0.99 5.06
N PRO A 105 59.25 -0.72 3.87
CA PRO A 105 58.58 -0.10 2.73
C PRO A 105 57.28 -0.81 2.30
N ILE A 106 57.29 -2.15 2.25
CA ILE A 106 56.10 -2.96 1.93
C ILE A 106 55.04 -2.86 3.03
N GLY A 107 55.46 -2.76 4.30
CA GLY A 107 54.56 -2.56 5.43
C GLY A 107 53.81 -1.23 5.34
N TRP A 108 54.49 -0.15 4.97
CA TRP A 108 53.83 1.15 4.78
C TRP A 108 52.79 1.12 3.67
N ILE A 109 53.08 0.48 2.54
CA ILE A 109 52.11 0.27 1.46
C ILE A 109 50.90 -0.50 1.96
N ALA A 110 51.11 -1.61 2.70
CA ALA A 110 50.02 -2.42 3.25
C ALA A 110 49.10 -1.63 4.17
N LEU A 111 49.68 -0.81 5.05
CA LEU A 111 48.95 -0.03 6.05
C LEU A 111 48.21 1.15 5.43
N SER A 112 48.77 1.80 4.41
CA SER A 112 48.09 2.88 3.68
C SER A 112 46.81 2.41 2.99
N LEU A 113 46.72 1.14 2.54
CA LEU A 113 45.49 0.64 1.93
C LEU A 113 44.30 0.60 2.91
N PHE A 114 44.53 0.41 4.21
CA PHE A 114 43.46 0.43 5.21
C PHE A 114 42.83 1.82 5.35
N ALA A 115 43.61 2.89 5.18
CA ALA A 115 43.09 4.25 5.19
C ALA A 115 42.26 4.57 3.93
N VAL A 116 42.51 3.85 2.82
CA VAL A 116 41.82 4.03 1.54
C VAL A 116 40.57 3.14 1.43
N LEU A 117 40.49 2.03 2.18
CA LEU A 117 39.34 1.11 2.16
C LEU A 117 37.97 1.80 2.31
N PRO A 118 37.77 2.76 3.23
CA PRO A 118 36.49 3.47 3.34
C PRO A 118 36.12 4.29 2.09
N LEU A 119 37.08 4.63 1.22
CA LEU A 119 36.81 5.34 -0.04
C LEU A 119 36.21 4.41 -1.10
N ALA A 120 36.49 3.11 -1.06
CA ALA A 120 35.89 2.14 -1.99
C ALA A 120 34.36 2.11 -1.88
N GLU A 121 33.83 2.44 -0.70
CA GLU A 121 32.40 2.58 -0.46
C GLU A 121 31.75 3.73 -1.25
N LEU A 122 32.45 4.85 -1.46
CA LEU A 122 31.92 5.96 -2.26
C LEU A 122 31.66 5.50 -3.70
N VAL A 123 32.52 4.63 -4.21
CA VAL A 123 32.35 4.01 -5.52
C VAL A 123 31.17 3.04 -5.49
N VAL A 124 31.14 2.11 -4.53
CA VAL A 124 30.04 1.14 -4.41
C VAL A 124 28.69 1.84 -4.25
N THR A 125 28.60 2.89 -3.44
CA THR A 125 27.34 3.61 -3.16
C THR A 125 26.88 4.50 -4.31
N ARG A 126 27.81 5.13 -5.07
CA ARG A 126 27.45 5.85 -6.31
C ARG A 126 26.97 4.93 -7.42
N VAL A 127 27.50 3.71 -7.49
CA VAL A 127 27.10 2.69 -8.47
C VAL A 127 25.95 1.83 -7.93
N ALA A 128 25.52 2.01 -6.67
CA ALA A 128 24.42 1.26 -6.08
C ALA A 128 22.99 1.80 -6.28
N PRO A 129 22.68 3.02 -6.78
CA PRO A 129 21.28 3.42 -6.91
C PRO A 129 20.67 2.68 -8.11
N GLY A 130 19.41 2.23 -8.11
CA GLY A 130 18.22 2.70 -7.39
C GLY A 130 17.03 2.73 -8.35
N ARG A 131 17.28 2.97 -9.65
CA ARG A 131 16.35 2.63 -10.73
C ARG A 131 16.39 1.12 -10.91
N LYS A 132 15.41 0.45 -10.35
CA LYS A 132 15.11 -0.93 -10.67
C LYS A 132 13.87 -0.88 -11.52
N LEU A 133 14.02 -1.17 -12.80
CA LEU A 133 12.87 -1.61 -13.55
C LEU A 133 12.32 -2.84 -12.84
N ARG A 134 11.07 -2.75 -12.39
CA ARG A 134 10.33 -3.87 -11.79
C ARG A 134 9.30 -4.33 -12.79
N VAL A 135 9.47 -5.57 -13.25
CA VAL A 135 8.65 -6.23 -14.25
C VAL A 135 8.40 -7.65 -13.80
N SER A 136 7.17 -8.14 -13.93
CA SER A 136 6.81 -9.54 -13.77
C SER A 136 6.09 -10.00 -15.04
N ASN A 137 6.29 -11.26 -15.43
CA ASN A 137 5.54 -11.95 -16.47
C ASN A 137 5.52 -11.31 -17.88
N LEU A 138 6.38 -10.31 -18.17
CA LEU A 138 6.52 -9.75 -19.52
C LEU A 138 7.54 -10.58 -20.33
N PRO A 139 7.13 -11.22 -21.44
CA PRO A 139 8.07 -11.98 -22.26
C PRO A 139 9.20 -11.09 -22.81
N GLY A 140 10.42 -11.61 -22.82
CA GLY A 140 11.60 -10.90 -23.33
C GLY A 140 12.28 -9.95 -22.34
N ILE A 141 11.65 -9.65 -21.20
CA ILE A 141 12.24 -8.79 -20.16
C ILE A 141 12.20 -9.46 -18.80
N GLN A 142 13.28 -9.32 -18.05
CA GLN A 142 13.40 -9.87 -16.70
C GLN A 142 13.44 -8.76 -15.65
N ASP A 143 12.90 -9.05 -14.46
CA ASP A 143 13.05 -8.15 -13.31
C ASP A 143 14.54 -7.93 -13.01
N THR A 144 14.85 -6.73 -12.52
CA THR A 144 16.22 -6.43 -12.09
C THR A 144 16.62 -7.37 -10.95
N ARG A 145 17.60 -8.25 -11.20
CA ARG A 145 18.08 -9.21 -10.20
C ARG A 145 18.58 -8.55 -8.91
N PRO A 146 18.47 -9.23 -7.75
CA PRO A 146 19.03 -8.72 -6.50
C PRO A 146 20.57 -8.61 -6.57
N PRO A 147 21.18 -7.75 -5.72
CA PRO A 147 22.64 -7.70 -5.61
C PRO A 147 23.20 -9.06 -5.16
N LYS A 148 24.32 -9.49 -5.74
CA LYS A 148 25.02 -10.71 -5.29
C LYS A 148 25.60 -10.55 -3.88
N PHE A 149 26.03 -9.32 -3.55
CA PHE A 149 26.62 -8.98 -2.27
C PHE A 149 25.81 -7.87 -1.61
N ALA A 150 25.45 -8.05 -0.33
CA ALA A 150 24.86 -6.98 0.44
C ALA A 150 25.87 -5.83 0.60
N VAL A 151 25.46 -4.58 0.34
CA VAL A 151 26.35 -3.41 0.49
C VAL A 151 26.93 -3.31 1.91
N ASN A 152 26.16 -3.72 2.93
CA ASN A 152 26.63 -3.74 4.32
C ASN A 152 27.72 -4.78 4.60
N LEU A 153 27.94 -5.77 3.72
CA LEU A 153 29.05 -6.72 3.83
C LEU A 153 30.39 -5.99 3.67
N VAL A 154 30.47 -5.00 2.77
CA VAL A 154 31.67 -4.17 2.58
C VAL A 154 31.97 -3.37 3.85
N LEU A 155 30.95 -2.77 4.48
CA LEU A 155 31.10 -2.07 5.76
C LEU A 155 31.66 -2.99 6.86
N VAL A 156 31.05 -4.16 7.04
CA VAL A 156 31.44 -5.09 8.11
C VAL A 156 32.85 -5.64 7.87
N LEU A 157 33.17 -6.01 6.64
CA LEU A 157 34.48 -6.53 6.28
C LEU A 157 35.58 -5.49 6.50
N ASP A 158 35.42 -4.26 5.99
CA ASP A 158 36.37 -3.15 6.15
C ASP A 158 36.77 -2.92 7.61
N LEU A 159 35.76 -2.77 8.48
CA LEU A 159 35.99 -2.58 9.91
C LEU A 159 36.64 -3.81 10.57
N SER A 160 36.21 -5.02 10.19
CA SER A 160 36.72 -6.26 10.78
C SER A 160 38.17 -6.52 10.40
N VAL A 161 38.57 -6.26 9.15
CA VAL A 161 39.97 -6.38 8.73
C VAL A 161 40.84 -5.31 9.38
N THR A 162 40.31 -4.10 9.62
CA THR A 162 41.01 -3.03 10.35
C THR A 162 41.27 -3.41 11.81
N VAL A 163 40.27 -4.00 12.50
CA VAL A 163 40.44 -4.54 13.85
C VAL A 163 41.48 -5.66 13.86
N LEU A 164 41.35 -6.63 12.95
CA LEU A 164 42.25 -7.77 12.86
C LEU A 164 43.70 -7.32 12.62
N ALA A 165 43.94 -6.41 11.67
CA ALA A 165 45.26 -5.88 11.39
C ALA A 165 45.86 -5.17 12.61
N THR A 166 45.06 -4.38 13.33
CA THR A 166 45.50 -3.70 14.56
C THR A 166 45.92 -4.71 15.63
N LEU A 167 45.12 -5.75 15.87
CA LEU A 167 45.44 -6.80 16.84
C LEU A 167 46.69 -7.61 16.44
N LEU A 168 46.83 -7.95 15.15
CA LEU A 168 47.98 -8.69 14.64
C LEU A 168 49.29 -7.90 14.78
N LEU A 169 49.27 -6.58 14.57
CA LEU A 169 50.42 -5.72 14.83
C LEU A 169 50.81 -5.70 16.30
N LEU A 170 49.83 -5.65 17.21
CA LEU A 170 50.07 -5.62 18.65
C LEU A 170 50.69 -6.93 19.19
N VAL A 171 50.48 -8.07 18.51
CA VAL A 171 51.12 -9.35 18.84
C VAL A 171 52.38 -9.62 18.02
N GLY A 172 52.88 -8.64 17.27
CA GLY A 172 54.18 -8.69 16.60
C GLY A 172 54.19 -9.27 15.19
N VAL A 173 53.04 -9.39 14.51
CA VAL A 173 53.01 -9.79 13.09
C VAL A 173 53.62 -8.68 12.22
N PRO A 174 54.56 -8.99 11.30
CA PRO A 174 55.15 -8.00 10.41
C PRO A 174 54.09 -7.31 9.53
N ALA A 175 54.16 -5.98 9.42
CA ALA A 175 53.18 -5.19 8.66
C ALA A 175 53.02 -5.64 7.20
N GLY A 176 54.10 -6.12 6.56
CA GLY A 176 54.05 -6.64 5.19
C GLY A 176 53.18 -7.89 5.02
N ALA A 177 53.07 -8.74 6.05
CA ALA A 177 52.21 -9.92 6.03
C ALA A 177 50.71 -9.56 6.05
N LEU A 178 50.37 -8.36 6.52
CA LEU A 178 48.99 -7.88 6.59
C LEU A 178 48.44 -7.42 5.24
N MET A 179 49.28 -7.34 4.20
CA MET A 179 48.92 -6.89 2.86
C MET A 179 47.71 -7.63 2.27
N ILE A 180 47.53 -8.91 2.62
CA ILE A 180 46.42 -9.74 2.14
C ILE A 180 45.05 -9.24 2.62
N LEU A 181 44.96 -8.68 3.82
CA LEU A 181 43.71 -8.26 4.44
C LEU A 181 43.01 -7.10 3.69
N PRO A 182 43.67 -5.95 3.41
CA PRO A 182 43.03 -4.87 2.67
C PRO A 182 42.83 -5.23 1.20
N LEU A 183 43.67 -6.10 0.61
CA LEU A 183 43.46 -6.59 -0.75
C LEU A 183 42.19 -7.44 -0.89
N ILE A 184 41.90 -8.32 0.08
CA ILE A 184 40.63 -9.08 0.11
C ILE A 184 39.44 -8.13 0.23
N ALA A 185 39.52 -7.13 1.13
CA ALA A 185 38.43 -6.17 1.34
C ALA A 185 38.20 -5.27 0.10
N LEU A 186 39.27 -4.77 -0.54
CA LEU A 186 39.20 -4.03 -1.80
C LEU A 186 38.67 -4.90 -2.94
N GLY A 187 39.11 -6.16 -3.03
CA GLY A 187 38.63 -7.12 -4.04
C GLY A 187 37.13 -7.37 -3.94
N LEU A 188 36.60 -7.56 -2.73
CA LEU A 188 35.16 -7.70 -2.50
C LEU A 188 34.40 -6.40 -2.80
N ALA A 189 34.93 -5.24 -2.40
CA ALA A 189 34.34 -3.94 -2.72
C ALA A 189 34.28 -3.72 -4.24
N GLY A 190 35.36 -4.06 -4.96
CA GLY A 190 35.43 -4.01 -6.42
C GLY A 190 34.45 -4.98 -7.09
N ALA A 191 34.33 -6.21 -6.60
CA ALA A 191 33.34 -7.18 -7.08
C ALA A 191 31.89 -6.69 -6.86
N SER A 192 31.62 -6.06 -5.71
CA SER A 192 30.32 -5.46 -5.39
C SER A 192 30.01 -4.23 -6.27
N ALA A 193 31.01 -3.39 -6.54
CA ALA A 193 30.88 -2.26 -7.47
C ALA A 193 30.60 -2.75 -8.90
N LEU A 194 31.35 -3.75 -9.37
CA LEU A 194 31.16 -4.36 -10.70
C LEU A 194 29.79 -5.04 -10.83
N ASP A 195 29.34 -5.77 -9.81
CA ASP A 195 28.00 -6.35 -9.77
C ASP A 195 26.92 -5.27 -9.84
N SER A 196 27.11 -4.15 -9.13
CA SER A 196 26.18 -3.02 -9.14
C SER A 196 26.16 -2.32 -10.50
N TYR A 197 27.33 -2.10 -11.12
CA TYR A 197 27.43 -1.54 -12.46
C TYR A 197 26.74 -2.42 -13.51
N ARG A 198 27.00 -3.73 -13.47
CA ARG A 198 26.35 -4.70 -14.37
C ARG A 198 24.83 -4.69 -14.20
N ARG A 199 24.32 -4.64 -12.96
CA ARG A 199 22.88 -4.54 -12.70
C ARG A 199 22.26 -3.25 -13.21
N ILE A 200 22.95 -2.11 -13.09
CA ILE A 200 22.49 -0.85 -13.67
C ILE A 200 22.40 -1.00 -15.18
N ARG A 201 23.45 -1.52 -15.83
CA ARG A 201 23.47 -1.74 -17.27
C ARG A 201 22.35 -2.68 -17.70
N GLU A 202 22.20 -3.83 -17.04
CA GLU A 202 21.10 -4.79 -17.27
C GLU A 202 19.73 -4.10 -17.13
N SER A 203 19.54 -3.27 -16.10
CA SER A 203 18.28 -2.52 -15.90
C SER A 203 18.06 -1.46 -16.97
N VAL A 204 19.08 -0.76 -17.43
CA VAL A 204 18.98 0.26 -18.50
C VAL A 204 18.70 -0.41 -19.84
N ASP A 205 19.42 -1.49 -20.16
CA ASP A 205 19.20 -2.28 -21.36
C ASP A 205 17.77 -2.84 -21.39
N SER A 206 17.26 -3.29 -20.23
CA SER A 206 15.87 -3.74 -20.08
C SER A 206 14.86 -2.59 -20.21
N ASP A 207 15.16 -1.42 -19.64
CA ASP A 207 14.28 -0.23 -19.76
C ASP A 207 14.18 0.23 -21.23
N ASN A 208 15.31 0.29 -21.93
CA ASN A 208 15.36 0.64 -23.35
C ASN A 208 14.63 -0.36 -24.25
N GLY A 209 14.62 -1.64 -23.86
CA GLY A 209 13.90 -2.71 -24.57
C GLY A 209 12.42 -2.82 -24.21
N LEU A 210 11.93 -2.05 -23.21
CA LEU A 210 10.59 -2.23 -22.67
C LEU A 210 9.50 -2.00 -23.70
N TYR A 211 9.54 -0.87 -24.40
CA TYR A 211 8.50 -0.54 -25.38
C TYR A 211 8.37 -1.65 -26.43
N ALA A 212 9.49 -2.09 -26.99
CA ALA A 212 9.52 -3.19 -27.97
C ALA A 212 8.98 -4.51 -27.39
N ALA A 213 9.26 -4.81 -26.12
CA ALA A 213 8.73 -6.01 -25.46
C ALA A 213 7.22 -5.93 -25.21
N VAL A 214 6.70 -4.76 -24.84
CA VAL A 214 5.25 -4.53 -24.68
C VAL A 214 4.55 -4.58 -26.04
N GLU A 215 5.13 -3.96 -27.07
CA GLU A 215 4.64 -4.02 -28.43
C GLU A 215 4.59 -5.47 -28.96
N ALA A 216 5.64 -6.26 -28.72
CA ALA A 216 5.67 -7.68 -29.09
C ALA A 216 4.67 -8.54 -28.31
N TYR A 217 4.40 -8.19 -27.04
CA TYR A 217 3.35 -8.84 -26.25
C TYR A 217 1.95 -8.55 -26.80
N ASP A 218 1.74 -7.36 -27.38
CA ASP A 218 0.51 -6.85 -27.99
C ASP A 218 -0.71 -6.85 -27.04
N PRO A 219 -0.64 -6.09 -25.93
CA PRO A 219 -1.78 -5.95 -25.03
C PRO A 219 -2.88 -5.08 -25.65
N ARG A 220 -4.14 -5.53 -25.54
CA ARG A 220 -5.32 -4.77 -25.99
C ARG A 220 -5.75 -3.72 -24.98
N PHE A 221 -5.52 -3.93 -23.69
CA PHE A 221 -5.89 -2.99 -22.64
C PHE A 221 -4.87 -2.94 -21.50
N VAL A 222 -5.00 -1.91 -20.67
CA VAL A 222 -4.17 -1.71 -19.46
C VAL A 222 -5.05 -1.62 -18.21
N LEU A 223 -4.65 -2.31 -17.15
CA LEU A 223 -5.14 -2.03 -15.79
C LEU A 223 -4.15 -1.08 -15.11
N TYR A 224 -4.59 0.13 -14.79
CA TYR A 224 -3.73 1.17 -14.23
C TYR A 224 -3.97 1.37 -12.73
N TYR A 225 -2.90 1.34 -11.94
CA TYR A 225 -3.02 1.34 -10.48
C TYR A 225 -2.01 2.27 -9.79
N GLY A 226 -2.56 3.29 -9.10
CA GLY A 226 -1.82 4.38 -8.48
C GLY A 226 -1.46 4.22 -6.99
N VAL A 227 -1.94 3.16 -6.34
CA VAL A 227 -2.01 3.06 -4.86
C VAL A 227 -0.88 2.20 -4.28
N PRO A 228 -0.36 2.50 -3.08
CA PRO A 228 0.70 1.71 -2.43
C PRO A 228 0.26 0.30 -1.98
N SER A 229 1.22 -0.50 -1.50
CA SER A 229 0.97 -1.80 -0.84
C SER A 229 -0.02 -1.69 0.32
N GLY A 230 -0.81 -2.75 0.54
CA GLY A 230 -1.85 -2.82 1.58
C GLY A 230 -3.28 -2.67 1.04
N SER A 231 -3.44 -2.20 -0.19
CA SER A 231 -4.75 -2.03 -0.86
C SER A 231 -4.94 -2.96 -2.07
N ALA A 232 -4.14 -4.03 -2.18
CA ALA A 232 -4.17 -4.95 -3.32
C ALA A 232 -5.53 -5.63 -3.55
N TYR A 233 -6.41 -5.65 -2.54
CA TYR A 233 -7.79 -6.13 -2.67
C TYR A 233 -8.58 -5.40 -3.76
N GLN A 234 -8.29 -4.11 -4.03
CA GLN A 234 -8.98 -3.33 -5.07
C GLN A 234 -8.75 -3.91 -6.46
N VAL A 235 -7.52 -4.35 -6.73
CA VAL A 235 -7.18 -5.07 -7.97
C VAL A 235 -7.70 -6.50 -7.91
N GLY A 236 -7.55 -7.16 -6.76
CA GLY A 236 -8.01 -8.55 -6.55
C GLY A 236 -9.50 -8.76 -6.86
N MET A 237 -10.35 -7.77 -6.58
CA MET A 237 -11.79 -7.82 -6.92
C MET A 237 -12.09 -7.85 -8.41
N TRP A 238 -11.16 -7.43 -9.27
CA TRP A 238 -11.41 -7.29 -10.71
C TRP A 238 -10.53 -8.17 -11.58
N ILE A 239 -9.37 -8.58 -11.08
CA ILE A 239 -8.33 -9.19 -11.91
C ILE A 239 -8.81 -10.46 -12.63
N GLU A 240 -9.54 -11.33 -11.95
CA GLU A 240 -10.12 -12.55 -12.52
C GLU A 240 -11.17 -12.22 -13.62
N HIS A 241 -12.00 -11.22 -13.39
CA HIS A 241 -13.00 -10.80 -14.39
C HIS A 241 -12.35 -10.12 -15.60
N LEU A 242 -11.26 -9.39 -15.41
CA LEU A 242 -10.47 -8.81 -16.50
C LEU A 242 -9.78 -9.91 -17.33
N GLU A 243 -9.28 -10.97 -16.70
CA GLU A 243 -8.73 -12.15 -17.38
C GLU A 243 -9.79 -12.87 -18.23
N ARG A 244 -11.04 -12.96 -17.74
CA ARG A 244 -12.21 -13.54 -18.45
C ARG A 244 -12.68 -12.74 -19.67
N ILE A 245 -12.20 -11.51 -19.88
CA ILE A 245 -12.43 -10.76 -21.13
C ILE A 245 -11.88 -11.57 -22.32
N GLY A 246 -10.77 -12.29 -22.10
CA GLY A 246 -10.13 -13.13 -23.11
C GLY A 246 -9.20 -12.36 -24.05
N GLU A 247 -8.70 -11.20 -23.63
CA GLU A 247 -7.72 -10.39 -24.36
C GLU A 247 -6.45 -10.22 -23.53
N LYS A 248 -5.30 -10.09 -24.20
CA LYS A 248 -4.05 -9.78 -23.52
C LYS A 248 -4.12 -8.39 -22.90
N PHE A 249 -3.61 -8.25 -21.68
CA PHE A 249 -3.49 -6.98 -21.01
C PHE A 249 -2.21 -6.87 -20.19
N ILE A 250 -1.93 -5.66 -19.72
CA ILE A 250 -0.80 -5.33 -18.86
C ILE A 250 -1.29 -4.57 -17.62
N VAL A 251 -0.66 -4.79 -16.48
CA VAL A 251 -0.89 -4.02 -15.25
C VAL A 251 0.24 -3.00 -15.07
N VAL A 252 -0.11 -1.72 -15.04
CA VAL A 252 0.85 -0.62 -14.85
C VAL A 252 0.70 -0.02 -13.46
N LEU A 253 1.78 -0.11 -12.67
CA LEU A 253 1.82 0.34 -11.28
C LEU A 253 2.60 1.64 -11.14
N ARG A 254 2.05 2.61 -10.40
CA ARG A 254 2.77 3.85 -10.05
C ARG A 254 3.59 3.75 -8.77
N ARG A 255 3.37 2.72 -7.95
CA ARG A 255 4.06 2.53 -6.67
C ARG A 255 4.79 1.19 -6.65
N THR A 256 6.11 1.24 -6.47
CA THR A 256 6.95 0.02 -6.38
C THR A 256 6.58 -0.87 -5.19
N SER A 257 6.00 -0.31 -4.13
CA SER A 257 5.58 -1.06 -2.95
C SER A 257 4.48 -2.08 -3.27
N ALA A 258 3.55 -1.75 -4.16
CA ALA A 258 2.45 -2.63 -4.56
C ALA A 258 2.89 -3.82 -5.43
N PHE A 259 4.05 -3.72 -6.09
CA PHE A 259 4.51 -4.70 -7.09
C PHE A 259 4.41 -6.15 -6.62
N ARG A 260 4.91 -6.46 -5.43
CA ARG A 260 4.92 -7.86 -4.94
C ARG A 260 3.53 -8.41 -4.66
N GLU A 261 2.62 -7.58 -4.19
CA GLU A 261 1.25 -8.00 -3.88
C GLU A 261 0.47 -8.22 -5.18
N ILE A 262 0.55 -7.26 -6.11
CA ILE A 262 -0.17 -7.34 -7.39
C ILE A 262 0.36 -8.45 -8.30
N SER A 263 1.68 -8.63 -8.38
CA SER A 263 2.28 -9.71 -9.18
C SER A 263 1.96 -11.12 -8.69
N ARG A 264 1.35 -11.28 -7.50
CA ARG A 264 0.85 -12.58 -7.02
C ARG A 264 -0.60 -12.84 -7.39
N LEU A 265 -1.32 -11.83 -7.87
CA LEU A 265 -2.74 -11.91 -8.19
C LEU A 265 -3.00 -12.30 -9.64
N THR A 266 -2.00 -12.23 -10.52
CA THR A 266 -2.17 -12.46 -11.95
C THR A 266 -0.89 -12.95 -12.61
N ASP A 267 -1.05 -13.72 -13.67
CA ASP A 267 0.02 -14.11 -14.59
C ASP A 267 0.22 -13.09 -15.73
N ALA A 268 -0.64 -12.08 -15.85
CA ALA A 268 -0.44 -11.00 -16.81
C ALA A 268 0.84 -10.19 -16.51
N PRO A 269 1.45 -9.55 -17.52
CA PRO A 269 2.58 -8.66 -17.31
C PRO A 269 2.26 -7.55 -16.30
N VAL A 270 3.15 -7.36 -15.31
CA VAL A 270 3.05 -6.27 -14.32
C VAL A 270 4.30 -5.41 -14.40
N VAL A 271 4.15 -4.10 -14.64
CA VAL A 271 5.28 -3.18 -14.84
C VAL A 271 5.14 -1.95 -13.94
N VAL A 272 6.25 -1.53 -13.30
CA VAL A 272 6.27 -0.33 -12.45
C VAL A 272 6.81 0.88 -13.22
N ARG A 273 6.01 1.94 -13.28
CA ARG A 273 6.38 3.24 -13.87
C ARG A 273 6.06 4.34 -12.87
N THR A 274 7.05 4.79 -12.09
CA THR A 274 6.79 5.75 -11.00
C THR A 274 6.54 7.15 -11.51
N ASN A 275 7.17 7.53 -12.62
CA ASN A 275 7.07 8.87 -13.20
C ASN A 275 6.20 8.88 -14.46
N ILE A 276 5.60 10.03 -14.74
CA ILE A 276 4.68 10.21 -15.87
C ILE A 276 5.34 9.95 -17.22
N TRP A 277 6.55 10.46 -17.45
CA TRP A 277 7.31 10.29 -18.70
C TRP A 277 7.69 8.84 -18.99
N GLN A 278 7.65 7.94 -18.00
CA GLN A 278 7.93 6.52 -18.23
C GLN A 278 6.69 5.78 -18.76
N LEU A 279 5.51 6.40 -18.74
CA LEU A 279 4.31 5.77 -19.28
C LEU A 279 4.43 5.60 -20.80
N ASP A 280 5.17 6.48 -21.48
CA ASP A 280 5.40 6.39 -22.93
C ASP A 280 6.19 5.11 -23.29
N ASP A 281 6.90 4.50 -22.34
CA ASP A 281 7.62 3.23 -22.54
C ASP A 281 6.68 2.01 -22.54
N VAL A 282 5.45 2.12 -22.02
CA VAL A 282 4.51 1.00 -21.83
C VAL A 282 3.19 1.15 -22.58
N ILE A 283 2.81 2.34 -23.02
CA ILE A 283 1.55 2.56 -23.72
C ILE A 283 1.79 2.50 -25.22
N THR A 284 1.13 1.54 -25.88
CA THR A 284 1.25 1.34 -27.32
C THR A 284 0.01 1.88 -28.06
N PRO A 285 0.14 2.22 -29.35
CA PRO A 285 -1.01 2.62 -30.17
C PRO A 285 -2.08 1.52 -30.33
N GLN A 286 -1.74 0.26 -30.09
CA GLN A 286 -2.67 -0.87 -30.22
C GLN A 286 -3.60 -1.04 -29.02
N MET A 287 -3.22 -0.49 -27.86
CA MET A 287 -4.08 -0.46 -26.68
C MET A 287 -5.30 0.42 -26.93
N THR A 288 -6.48 -0.10 -26.66
CA THR A 288 -7.75 0.61 -26.88
C THR A 288 -8.43 1.06 -25.61
N THR A 289 -8.04 0.50 -24.45
CA THR A 289 -8.79 0.69 -23.21
C THR A 289 -7.87 0.75 -22.00
N ALA A 290 -8.22 1.61 -21.05
CA ALA A 290 -7.60 1.66 -19.74
C ALA A 290 -8.65 1.47 -18.64
N PHE A 291 -8.47 0.47 -17.78
CA PHE A 291 -9.32 0.24 -16.62
C PHE A 291 -8.70 0.83 -15.34
N TYR A 292 -9.57 1.40 -14.51
CA TYR A 292 -9.23 2.00 -13.23
C TYR A 292 -10.13 1.41 -12.13
N VAL A 293 -9.57 1.13 -10.95
CA VAL A 293 -10.30 0.50 -9.83
C VAL A 293 -10.44 1.40 -8.60
N ASN A 294 -10.09 2.69 -8.74
CA ASN A 294 -10.17 3.68 -7.67
C ASN A 294 -10.09 5.10 -8.22
N ASN A 295 -10.22 6.08 -7.34
CA ASN A 295 -10.13 7.52 -7.65
C ASN A 295 -8.74 8.11 -7.31
N SER A 296 -7.67 7.31 -7.37
CA SER A 296 -6.35 7.79 -6.96
C SER A 296 -5.82 8.90 -7.87
N ALA A 297 -5.22 9.94 -7.29
CA ALA A 297 -4.68 11.08 -8.03
C ALA A 297 -3.77 10.70 -9.22
N PRO A 298 -2.91 9.66 -9.16
CA PRO A 298 -2.09 9.27 -10.30
C PRO A 298 -2.86 8.83 -11.55
N ASN A 299 -4.17 8.58 -11.48
CA ASN A 299 -4.99 8.16 -12.62
C ASN A 299 -5.01 9.20 -13.75
N VAL A 300 -4.97 10.50 -13.39
CA VAL A 300 -4.91 11.62 -14.36
C VAL A 300 -3.73 11.49 -15.33
N HIS A 301 -2.64 10.86 -14.90
CA HIS A 301 -1.46 10.69 -15.73
C HIS A 301 -1.64 9.71 -16.89
N LEU A 302 -2.58 8.75 -16.79
CA LEU A 302 -2.88 7.83 -17.89
C LEU A 302 -4.05 8.35 -18.74
N VAL A 303 -4.97 9.16 -18.19
CA VAL A 303 -6.07 9.75 -18.96
C VAL A 303 -5.58 10.67 -20.09
N ARG A 304 -4.32 11.12 -20.04
CA ARG A 304 -3.69 11.92 -21.09
C ARG A 304 -3.56 11.24 -22.46
N TYR A 305 -3.82 9.93 -22.58
CA TYR A 305 -3.69 9.18 -23.84
C TYR A 305 -5.04 9.05 -24.54
N PRO A 306 -5.40 9.99 -25.43
CA PRO A 306 -6.76 10.16 -25.90
C PRO A 306 -7.23 9.05 -26.86
N HIS A 307 -6.34 8.19 -27.36
CA HIS A 307 -6.71 7.07 -28.22
C HIS A 307 -7.37 5.92 -27.45
N MET A 308 -7.21 5.87 -26.13
CA MET A 308 -7.84 4.87 -25.28
C MET A 308 -9.19 5.34 -24.74
N THR A 309 -10.11 4.40 -24.60
CA THR A 309 -11.31 4.56 -23.77
C THR A 309 -10.94 4.32 -22.32
N HIS A 310 -11.14 5.33 -21.47
CA HIS A 310 -10.84 5.26 -20.05
C HIS A 310 -12.10 4.83 -19.27
N VAL A 311 -12.03 3.69 -18.61
CA VAL A 311 -13.15 3.03 -17.95
C VAL A 311 -12.92 2.95 -16.44
N GLN A 312 -13.78 3.62 -15.68
CA GLN A 312 -13.76 3.56 -14.22
C GLN A 312 -14.64 2.44 -13.70
N LEU A 313 -14.06 1.56 -12.88
CA LEU A 313 -14.74 0.43 -12.24
C LEU A 313 -14.99 0.65 -10.73
N LEU A 314 -14.17 1.52 -10.11
CA LEU A 314 -14.04 1.58 -8.63
C LEU A 314 -13.69 0.19 -8.05
N HIS A 315 -13.87 -0.01 -6.74
CA HIS A 315 -13.60 -1.27 -6.03
C HIS A 315 -14.73 -1.57 -5.03
N GLY A 316 -15.91 -1.05 -5.31
CA GLY A 316 -17.05 -1.06 -4.42
C GLY A 316 -18.04 0.04 -4.77
N ASP A 317 -19.31 -0.24 -4.48
CA ASP A 317 -20.47 0.63 -4.66
C ASP A 317 -21.18 0.76 -3.31
N SER A 318 -21.17 1.94 -2.71
CA SER A 318 -21.75 2.17 -1.39
C SER A 318 -22.26 3.60 -1.28
N ASP A 319 -23.05 3.89 -0.26
CA ASP A 319 -23.58 5.24 -0.04
C ASP A 319 -22.56 6.21 0.59
N LYS A 320 -21.27 5.87 0.54
CA LYS A 320 -20.17 6.69 1.07
C LYS A 320 -19.68 7.70 0.03
N ALA A 321 -19.12 8.82 0.51
CA ALA A 321 -18.59 9.91 -0.32
C ALA A 321 -17.60 9.48 -1.43
N SER A 322 -16.79 8.45 -1.17
CA SER A 322 -15.87 7.91 -2.16
C SER A 322 -16.55 7.34 -3.41
N SER A 323 -17.83 6.93 -3.30
CA SER A 323 -18.64 6.36 -4.39
C SER A 323 -19.39 7.40 -5.22
N PHE A 324 -19.24 8.70 -4.92
CA PHE A 324 -19.78 9.80 -5.73
C PHE A 324 -18.76 10.94 -5.92
N ASN A 325 -17.46 10.62 -5.93
CA ASN A 325 -16.41 11.63 -6.08
C ASN A 325 -16.46 12.30 -7.48
N PRO A 326 -16.48 13.65 -7.58
CA PRO A 326 -16.48 14.38 -8.85
C PRO A 326 -15.37 14.02 -9.83
N VAL A 327 -14.22 13.52 -9.36
CA VAL A 327 -13.11 13.09 -10.23
C VAL A 327 -13.52 11.98 -11.21
N THR A 328 -14.58 11.24 -10.91
CA THR A 328 -15.14 10.20 -11.78
C THR A 328 -15.60 10.78 -13.14
N ALA A 329 -15.90 12.08 -13.22
CA ALA A 329 -16.24 12.74 -14.48
C ALA A 329 -15.12 12.73 -15.52
N LEU A 330 -13.87 12.49 -15.09
CA LEU A 330 -12.67 12.42 -15.94
C LEU A 330 -12.73 11.29 -16.98
N TYR A 331 -13.39 10.18 -16.66
CA TYR A 331 -13.37 8.96 -17.48
C TYR A 331 -14.40 9.03 -18.61
N ASP A 332 -14.17 8.26 -19.68
CA ASP A 332 -15.10 8.18 -20.81
C ASP A 332 -16.32 7.33 -20.47
N ARG A 333 -16.08 6.22 -19.77
CA ARG A 333 -17.11 5.28 -19.30
C ARG A 333 -16.97 5.02 -17.81
N ILE A 334 -18.10 4.86 -17.14
CA ILE A 334 -18.19 4.60 -15.71
C ILE A 334 -19.07 3.37 -15.56
N PHE A 335 -18.44 2.25 -15.20
CA PHE A 335 -19.14 1.00 -14.99
C PHE A 335 -19.64 0.97 -13.55
N VAL A 336 -20.95 0.80 -13.39
CA VAL A 336 -21.63 0.88 -12.10
C VAL A 336 -22.47 -0.37 -11.84
N ALA A 337 -22.75 -0.67 -10.57
CA ALA A 337 -23.49 -1.87 -10.22
C ALA A 337 -24.97 -1.80 -10.62
N GLY A 338 -25.59 -0.66 -10.42
CA GLY A 338 -27.02 -0.47 -10.63
C GLY A 338 -27.38 1.00 -10.78
N GLN A 339 -28.67 1.25 -10.96
CA GLN A 339 -29.21 2.61 -11.06
C GLN A 339 -28.93 3.44 -9.79
N ALA A 340 -28.90 2.79 -8.63
CA ALA A 340 -28.56 3.44 -7.35
C ALA A 340 -27.24 4.21 -7.39
N ALA A 341 -26.23 3.69 -8.09
CA ALA A 341 -24.95 4.37 -8.19
C ALA A 341 -25.05 5.65 -9.03
N ILE A 342 -25.80 5.64 -10.12
CA ILE A 342 -26.00 6.81 -10.98
C ILE A 342 -26.72 7.90 -10.20
N ASP A 343 -27.85 7.56 -9.59
CA ASP A 343 -28.68 8.50 -8.83
C ASP A 343 -27.90 9.07 -7.64
N ARG A 344 -26.95 8.33 -7.07
CA ARG A 344 -26.09 8.82 -5.98
C ARG A 344 -25.24 10.02 -6.38
N TYR A 345 -24.71 10.06 -7.60
CA TYR A 345 -23.96 11.22 -8.08
C TYR A 345 -24.85 12.46 -8.12
N GLU A 346 -26.02 12.36 -8.75
CA GLU A 346 -26.97 13.48 -8.86
C GLU A 346 -27.48 13.95 -7.48
N ASN A 347 -27.87 13.01 -6.62
CA ASN A 347 -28.36 13.30 -5.27
C ASN A 347 -27.33 14.03 -4.38
N ASN A 348 -26.05 13.94 -4.72
CA ASN A 348 -24.96 14.64 -4.02
C ASN A 348 -24.39 15.83 -4.82
N GLY A 349 -25.12 16.30 -5.83
CA GLY A 349 -24.74 17.49 -6.61
C GLY A 349 -23.58 17.26 -7.59
N VAL A 350 -23.27 16.00 -7.91
CA VAL A 350 -22.21 15.64 -8.86
C VAL A 350 -22.86 15.27 -10.19
N LEU A 351 -22.80 16.22 -11.14
CA LEU A 351 -23.41 16.04 -12.45
C LEU A 351 -22.43 15.40 -13.41
N ILE A 352 -22.72 14.17 -13.83
CA ILE A 352 -21.99 13.44 -14.87
C ILE A 352 -22.98 13.07 -15.98
N PRO A 353 -22.65 13.26 -17.26
CA PRO A 353 -23.55 12.91 -18.36
C PRO A 353 -23.97 11.44 -18.31
N ALA A 354 -25.28 11.18 -18.45
CA ALA A 354 -25.88 9.86 -18.27
C ALA A 354 -25.28 8.81 -19.21
N GLU A 355 -24.90 9.21 -20.43
CA GLU A 355 -24.30 8.36 -21.45
C GLU A 355 -22.90 7.82 -21.07
N LYS A 356 -22.24 8.41 -20.06
CA LYS A 356 -20.98 7.87 -19.55
C LYS A 356 -21.21 6.63 -18.69
N PHE A 357 -22.38 6.48 -18.07
CA PHE A 357 -22.65 5.36 -17.19
C PHE A 357 -23.02 4.10 -17.97
N THR A 358 -22.56 2.95 -17.47
CA THR A 358 -22.96 1.63 -17.98
C THR A 358 -23.22 0.74 -16.77
N ILE A 359 -24.47 0.29 -16.63
CA ILE A 359 -24.86 -0.62 -15.55
C ILE A 359 -24.37 -2.02 -15.93
N VAL A 360 -23.49 -2.59 -15.11
CA VAL A 360 -22.83 -3.89 -15.36
C VAL A 360 -22.96 -4.87 -14.19
N GLY A 361 -23.64 -4.46 -13.12
CA GLY A 361 -23.72 -5.27 -11.91
C GLY A 361 -22.40 -5.28 -11.13
N ARG A 362 -22.29 -6.26 -10.25
CA ARG A 362 -21.08 -6.53 -9.45
C ARG A 362 -20.60 -7.96 -9.68
N PRO A 363 -19.83 -8.26 -10.73
CA PRO A 363 -19.54 -9.64 -11.11
C PRO A 363 -18.96 -10.49 -9.96
N GLN A 364 -18.37 -9.86 -8.94
CA GLN A 364 -17.84 -10.49 -7.73
C GLN A 364 -18.91 -11.26 -6.92
N VAL A 365 -20.18 -10.87 -6.98
CA VAL A 365 -21.26 -11.53 -6.23
C VAL A 365 -21.78 -12.80 -6.91
N GLU A 366 -21.25 -13.20 -8.08
CA GLU A 366 -21.71 -14.40 -8.81
C GLU A 366 -21.60 -15.70 -7.98
N THR A 367 -20.73 -15.72 -6.97
CA THR A 367 -20.54 -16.85 -6.05
C THR A 367 -21.49 -16.85 -4.86
N VAL A 368 -22.27 -15.78 -4.68
CA VAL A 368 -23.23 -15.65 -3.58
C VAL A 368 -24.51 -16.40 -3.94
N GLU A 369 -24.90 -17.33 -3.08
CA GLU A 369 -26.10 -18.16 -3.25
C GLU A 369 -27.35 -17.32 -3.01
N GLN A 370 -28.24 -17.29 -4.02
CA GLN A 370 -29.54 -16.64 -3.89
C GLN A 370 -30.54 -17.53 -3.16
N GLN A 371 -31.29 -16.93 -2.25
CA GLN A 371 -32.50 -17.53 -1.72
C GLN A 371 -33.55 -17.58 -2.84
N GLY A 372 -34.23 -18.72 -2.95
CA GLY A 372 -35.37 -18.87 -3.86
C GLY A 372 -36.53 -17.93 -3.51
N PRO A 373 -37.61 -17.91 -4.30
CA PRO A 373 -38.73 -16.98 -4.13
C PRO A 373 -39.54 -17.18 -2.83
N GLN A 374 -39.28 -18.26 -2.10
CA GLN A 374 -39.95 -18.56 -0.83
C GLN A 374 -39.13 -18.03 0.35
N ASN A 375 -39.83 -17.40 1.30
CA ASN A 375 -39.23 -17.03 2.58
C ASN A 375 -38.96 -18.32 3.37
N LEU A 376 -37.68 -18.64 3.57
CA LEU A 376 -37.25 -19.79 4.36
C LEU A 376 -37.07 -19.37 5.82
N PRO A 377 -37.36 -20.25 6.80
CA PRO A 377 -37.11 -19.95 8.20
C PRO A 377 -35.63 -19.66 8.46
N VAL A 378 -35.33 -18.52 9.09
CA VAL A 378 -33.97 -18.13 9.45
C VAL A 378 -33.48 -18.99 10.61
N ARG A 379 -32.33 -19.65 10.45
CA ARG A 379 -31.69 -20.44 11.52
C ARG A 379 -30.28 -19.96 11.84
N THR A 380 -29.61 -19.39 10.85
CA THR A 380 -28.24 -18.88 10.95
C THR A 380 -28.18 -17.39 10.64
N VAL A 381 -27.63 -16.60 11.55
CA VAL A 381 -27.47 -15.15 11.39
C VAL A 381 -26.00 -14.78 11.31
N LEU A 382 -25.61 -14.09 10.24
CA LEU A 382 -24.31 -13.45 10.11
C LEU A 382 -24.32 -12.11 10.83
N TYR A 383 -23.49 -11.94 11.86
CA TYR A 383 -23.18 -10.63 12.43
C TYR A 383 -21.84 -10.13 11.89
N ALA A 384 -21.88 -9.05 11.09
CA ALA A 384 -20.73 -8.49 10.40
C ALA A 384 -20.57 -6.98 10.68
N PRO A 385 -20.11 -6.59 11.89
CA PRO A 385 -19.95 -5.18 12.24
C PRO A 385 -18.73 -4.55 11.57
N THR A 386 -18.83 -3.25 11.24
CA THR A 386 -17.67 -2.46 10.82
C THR A 386 -16.78 -2.07 12.00
N TRP A 387 -15.67 -1.39 11.71
CA TRP A 387 -14.74 -0.88 12.72
C TRP A 387 -15.06 0.58 13.04
N GLU A 388 -14.61 1.03 14.20
CA GLU A 388 -14.78 2.41 14.64
C GLU A 388 -13.95 3.33 13.75
N GLY A 389 -14.61 4.05 12.82
CA GLY A 389 -13.97 4.95 11.85
C GLY A 389 -12.98 5.93 12.48
N HIS A 390 -12.09 6.52 11.67
CA HIS A 390 -11.07 7.47 12.19
C HIS A 390 -11.68 8.74 12.77
N TYR A 391 -12.85 9.14 12.28
CA TYR A 391 -13.57 10.33 12.72
C TYR A 391 -14.92 9.96 13.32
N ALA A 392 -15.37 10.77 14.28
CA ALA A 392 -16.61 10.50 15.01
C ALA A 392 -17.87 10.51 14.11
N ASP A 393 -17.85 11.31 13.04
CA ASP A 393 -18.90 11.45 12.04
C ASP A 393 -18.96 10.29 11.02
N THR A 394 -17.90 9.47 10.93
CA THR A 394 -17.83 8.27 10.10
C THR A 394 -17.78 6.97 10.92
N ASN A 395 -17.99 7.06 12.24
CA ASN A 395 -18.02 5.91 13.14
C ASN A 395 -19.41 5.27 13.19
N TYR A 396 -19.68 4.35 12.26
CA TYR A 396 -20.92 3.60 12.17
C TYR A 396 -20.88 2.23 12.87
N GLY A 397 -19.76 1.86 13.49
CA GLY A 397 -19.54 0.49 13.98
C GLY A 397 -20.51 0.07 15.09
N SER A 398 -21.23 -1.03 14.87
CA SER A 398 -22.22 -1.58 15.81
C SER A 398 -21.64 -2.50 16.88
N LEU A 399 -20.33 -2.74 16.85
CA LEU A 399 -19.64 -3.61 17.80
C LEU A 399 -19.87 -3.28 19.30
N PRO A 400 -20.02 -2.01 19.73
CA PRO A 400 -20.33 -1.68 21.13
C PRO A 400 -21.59 -2.36 21.69
N VAL A 401 -22.63 -2.55 20.85
CA VAL A 401 -23.89 -3.22 21.20
C VAL A 401 -23.92 -4.69 20.78
N GLY A 402 -22.86 -5.16 20.12
CA GLY A 402 -22.73 -6.51 19.61
C GLY A 402 -22.94 -7.63 20.63
N PRO A 403 -22.40 -7.56 21.87
CA PRO A 403 -22.66 -8.58 22.88
C PRO A 403 -24.14 -8.76 23.23
N ASP A 404 -24.89 -7.67 23.35
CA ASP A 404 -26.32 -7.71 23.67
C ASP A 404 -27.15 -8.28 22.52
N LEU A 405 -26.83 -7.88 21.28
CA LEU A 405 -27.39 -8.49 20.08
C LEU A 405 -27.14 -10.01 20.05
N VAL A 406 -25.90 -10.44 20.29
CA VAL A 406 -25.55 -11.87 20.27
C VAL A 406 -26.29 -12.62 21.37
N ARG A 407 -26.43 -12.07 22.58
CA ARG A 407 -27.28 -12.69 23.63
C ARG A 407 -28.72 -12.88 23.17
N ALA A 408 -29.32 -11.87 22.52
CA ALA A 408 -30.68 -11.94 22.02
C ALA A 408 -30.86 -13.00 20.93
N LEU A 409 -29.87 -13.16 20.04
CA LEU A 409 -29.84 -14.23 19.03
C LEU A 409 -29.71 -15.62 19.66
N LEU A 410 -28.81 -15.78 20.62
CA LEU A 410 -28.59 -17.05 21.32
C LEU A 410 -29.81 -17.47 22.15
N ALA A 411 -30.51 -16.53 22.78
CA ALA A 411 -31.76 -16.78 23.51
C ALA A 411 -32.87 -17.34 22.61
N ARG A 412 -32.82 -17.04 21.31
CA ARG A 412 -33.72 -17.56 20.27
C ARG A 412 -33.23 -18.87 19.64
N GLY A 413 -32.12 -19.43 20.14
CA GLY A 413 -31.53 -20.67 19.61
C GLY A 413 -30.87 -20.52 18.23
N MET A 414 -30.53 -19.29 17.82
CA MET A 414 -29.93 -19.03 16.51
C MET A 414 -28.48 -19.49 16.46
N ARG A 415 -28.06 -20.01 15.30
CA ARG A 415 -26.65 -20.18 14.99
C ARG A 415 -26.07 -18.84 14.54
N VAL A 416 -24.94 -18.42 15.12
CA VAL A 416 -24.29 -17.16 14.76
C VAL A 416 -23.04 -17.41 13.91
N VAL A 417 -22.91 -16.69 12.81
CA VAL A 417 -21.65 -16.47 12.10
C VAL A 417 -21.14 -15.09 12.50
N PHE A 418 -20.01 -14.99 13.20
CA PHE A 418 -19.47 -13.72 13.64
C PHE A 418 -18.19 -13.38 12.87
N ARG A 419 -18.24 -12.28 12.12
CA ARG A 419 -17.12 -11.80 11.29
C ARG A 419 -16.87 -10.31 11.54
N PRO A 420 -16.11 -9.95 12.60
CA PRO A 420 -15.73 -8.55 12.82
C PRO A 420 -14.75 -8.07 11.74
N HIS A 421 -14.75 -6.77 11.46
CA HIS A 421 -13.77 -6.19 10.55
C HIS A 421 -12.32 -6.33 11.08
N PRO A 422 -11.31 -6.66 10.25
CA PRO A 422 -9.93 -6.85 10.70
C PRO A 422 -9.31 -5.64 11.42
N PHE A 423 -9.75 -4.42 11.06
CA PHE A 423 -9.24 -3.20 11.70
C PHE A 423 -9.79 -2.99 13.12
N SER A 424 -10.89 -3.65 13.49
CA SER A 424 -11.43 -3.59 14.86
C SER A 424 -10.40 -4.10 15.89
N TYR A 425 -9.49 -4.99 15.51
CA TYR A 425 -8.39 -5.46 16.38
C TYR A 425 -7.32 -4.41 16.68
N ARG A 426 -7.33 -3.25 15.99
CA ARG A 426 -6.43 -2.13 16.30
C ARG A 426 -6.90 -1.31 17.49
N ASN A 427 -8.19 -1.43 17.86
CA ASN A 427 -8.77 -0.74 19.00
C ASN A 427 -8.94 -1.71 20.19
N PRO A 428 -8.38 -1.39 21.38
CA PRO A 428 -8.53 -2.22 22.58
C PRO A 428 -9.98 -2.45 23.04
N GLU A 429 -10.88 -1.46 22.93
CA GLU A 429 -12.28 -1.56 23.34
C GLU A 429 -13.06 -2.49 22.41
N ALA A 430 -12.93 -2.28 21.10
CA ALA A 430 -13.45 -3.19 20.09
C ALA A 430 -12.92 -4.62 20.28
N THR A 431 -11.63 -4.77 20.58
CA THR A 431 -11.02 -6.09 20.88
C THR A 431 -11.63 -6.72 22.14
N ALA A 432 -11.98 -5.94 23.15
CA ALA A 432 -12.66 -6.45 24.33
C ALA A 432 -14.07 -6.96 23.99
N LYS A 433 -14.83 -6.23 23.15
CA LYS A 433 -16.15 -6.65 22.68
C LYS A 433 -16.11 -7.90 21.80
N ILE A 434 -15.12 -8.02 20.92
CA ILE A 434 -14.88 -9.25 20.14
C ILE A 434 -14.61 -10.44 21.06
N ARG A 435 -13.80 -10.26 22.12
CA ARG A 435 -13.54 -11.33 23.11
C ARG A 435 -14.80 -11.73 23.88
N GLU A 436 -15.61 -10.76 24.27
CA GLU A 436 -16.89 -10.99 24.95
C GLU A 436 -17.84 -11.82 24.07
N ILE A 437 -18.01 -11.44 22.80
CA ILE A 437 -18.82 -12.21 21.83
C ILE A 437 -18.26 -13.63 21.65
N HIS A 438 -16.94 -13.78 21.49
CA HIS A 438 -16.32 -15.10 21.37
C HIS A 438 -16.55 -15.99 22.60
N GLN A 439 -16.66 -15.41 23.79
CA GLN A 439 -16.98 -16.13 25.02
C GLN A 439 -18.45 -16.55 25.04
N LEU A 440 -19.38 -15.65 24.72
CA LEU A 440 -20.82 -15.95 24.64
C LEU A 440 -21.10 -17.11 23.67
N LEU A 441 -20.47 -17.10 22.50
CA LEU A 441 -20.61 -18.18 21.52
C LEU A 441 -20.06 -19.52 22.05
N ALA A 442 -18.91 -19.50 22.71
CA ALA A 442 -18.34 -20.72 23.29
C ALA A 442 -19.20 -21.29 24.44
N GLU A 443 -19.76 -20.42 25.28
CA GLU A 443 -20.65 -20.79 26.38
C GLU A 443 -21.97 -21.37 25.86
N SER A 444 -22.52 -20.82 24.77
CA SER A 444 -23.72 -21.38 24.13
C SER A 444 -23.50 -22.82 23.67
N VAL A 445 -22.38 -23.09 22.99
CA VAL A 445 -22.03 -24.46 22.56
C VAL A 445 -21.87 -25.39 23.78
N ALA A 446 -21.21 -24.93 24.84
CA ALA A 446 -21.03 -25.71 26.06
C ALA A 446 -22.35 -26.00 26.79
N ALA A 447 -23.34 -25.11 26.66
CA ALA A 447 -24.69 -25.28 27.18
C ALA A 447 -25.62 -26.13 26.29
N GLY A 448 -25.09 -26.72 25.19
CA GLY A 448 -25.86 -27.56 24.27
C GLY A 448 -26.50 -26.82 23.09
N GLY A 449 -26.10 -25.57 22.83
CA GLY A 449 -26.49 -24.79 21.67
C GLY A 449 -25.85 -25.25 20.35
N PRO A 450 -26.22 -24.63 19.22
CA PRO A 450 -25.70 -25.00 17.90
C PRO A 450 -24.23 -24.59 17.71
N GLU A 451 -23.52 -25.25 16.79
CA GLU A 451 -22.14 -24.88 16.43
C GLU A 451 -22.08 -23.57 15.65
N HIS A 452 -21.41 -22.57 16.21
CA HIS A 452 -21.23 -21.23 15.63
C HIS A 452 -19.97 -21.13 14.75
N LEU A 453 -19.93 -20.16 13.83
CA LEU A 453 -18.74 -19.85 13.03
C LEU A 453 -18.12 -18.52 13.47
N TYR A 454 -16.89 -18.53 13.97
CA TYR A 454 -16.20 -17.34 14.49
C TYR A 454 -14.68 -17.58 14.51
N ARG A 455 -13.86 -16.57 14.85
CA ARG A 455 -12.39 -16.67 14.84
C ARG A 455 -11.87 -17.11 13.48
N ALA A 456 -10.87 -17.98 13.42
CA ALA A 456 -10.26 -18.44 12.17
C ALA A 456 -11.29 -19.01 11.18
N ALA A 457 -12.35 -19.69 11.65
CA ALA A 457 -13.36 -20.25 10.76
C ALA A 457 -14.10 -19.17 9.95
N ALA A 458 -14.55 -18.09 10.61
CA ALA A 458 -15.27 -17.00 9.94
C ALA A 458 -14.36 -15.87 9.45
N GLU A 459 -13.14 -15.71 9.97
CA GLU A 459 -12.25 -14.56 9.67
C GLU A 459 -11.11 -14.92 8.70
N LYS A 460 -10.77 -16.21 8.55
CA LYS A 460 -9.63 -16.68 7.73
C LYS A 460 -9.97 -17.79 6.76
N HIS A 461 -10.83 -18.72 7.13
CA HIS A 461 -11.14 -19.89 6.30
C HIS A 461 -12.25 -19.60 5.29
N LEU A 462 -13.12 -18.64 5.60
CA LEU A 462 -14.12 -18.10 4.69
C LEU A 462 -13.75 -16.67 4.31
N ASP A 463 -14.05 -16.27 3.07
CA ASP A 463 -14.14 -14.87 2.68
C ASP A 463 -15.53 -14.30 3.06
N ALA A 464 -15.82 -13.07 2.65
CA ALA A 464 -17.11 -12.44 2.98
C ALA A 464 -18.28 -13.20 2.34
N PHE A 465 -18.15 -13.61 1.07
CA PHE A 465 -19.20 -14.32 0.33
C PHE A 465 -19.45 -15.73 0.88
N GLY A 466 -18.41 -16.45 1.30
CA GLY A 466 -18.53 -17.71 2.02
C GLY A 466 -19.31 -17.54 3.34
N CYS A 467 -19.13 -16.44 4.06
CA CYS A 467 -19.97 -16.12 5.22
C CYS A 467 -21.42 -15.80 4.86
N PHE A 468 -21.68 -15.19 3.68
CA PHE A 468 -23.04 -14.95 3.20
C PHE A 468 -23.76 -16.26 2.87
N ASN A 469 -23.05 -17.20 2.24
CA ASN A 469 -23.59 -18.52 1.90
C ASN A 469 -23.82 -19.37 3.15
N ALA A 470 -23.02 -19.18 4.20
CA ALA A 470 -23.16 -19.89 5.47
C ALA A 470 -24.29 -19.37 6.38
N ALA A 471 -25.00 -18.31 6.00
CA ALA A 471 -26.05 -17.66 6.80
C ALA A 471 -27.38 -17.53 6.04
N ASP A 472 -28.49 -17.46 6.79
CA ASP A 472 -29.85 -17.27 6.27
C ASP A 472 -30.32 -15.82 6.41
N ALA A 473 -29.68 -15.03 7.28
CA ALA A 473 -29.89 -13.60 7.44
C ALA A 473 -28.58 -12.91 7.84
N MET A 474 -28.51 -11.58 7.70
CA MET A 474 -27.37 -10.79 8.15
C MET A 474 -27.81 -9.63 9.05
N ILE A 475 -27.01 -9.31 10.06
CA ILE A 475 -27.07 -8.05 10.80
C ILE A 475 -25.72 -7.36 10.65
N SER A 476 -25.75 -6.10 10.25
CA SER A 476 -24.55 -5.28 10.07
C SER A 476 -24.86 -3.83 10.46
N ASP A 477 -24.01 -2.91 10.03
CA ASP A 477 -24.15 -1.46 10.12
C ASP A 477 -23.80 -0.86 8.74
N VAL A 478 -23.36 0.39 8.66
CA VAL A 478 -23.02 1.04 7.37
C VAL A 478 -21.74 0.44 6.77
N SER A 479 -21.90 -0.65 6.04
CA SER A 479 -20.81 -1.44 5.47
C SER A 479 -20.91 -1.57 3.95
N SER A 480 -19.76 -1.57 3.28
CA SER A 480 -19.66 -1.78 1.83
C SER A 480 -20.05 -3.20 1.39
N VAL A 481 -20.15 -4.14 2.33
CA VAL A 481 -20.54 -5.54 2.07
C VAL A 481 -22.05 -5.75 2.09
N VAL A 482 -22.83 -4.77 2.58
CA VAL A 482 -24.30 -4.88 2.64
C VAL A 482 -24.93 -4.84 1.23
N PRO A 483 -24.53 -3.95 0.32
CA PRO A 483 -24.96 -4.03 -1.08
C PRO A 483 -24.66 -5.39 -1.72
N ASP A 484 -23.53 -6.02 -1.38
CA ASP A 484 -23.18 -7.33 -1.91
C ASP A 484 -24.06 -8.44 -1.31
N PHE A 485 -24.38 -8.38 -0.01
CA PHE A 485 -25.30 -9.33 0.64
C PHE A 485 -26.70 -9.27 0.05
N LEU A 486 -27.14 -8.09 -0.41
CA LEU A 486 -28.44 -7.89 -1.06
C LEU A 486 -28.64 -8.80 -2.27
N TYR A 487 -27.56 -9.21 -2.94
CA TYR A 487 -27.62 -10.17 -4.05
C TYR A 487 -28.24 -11.50 -3.64
N SER A 488 -27.94 -11.96 -2.42
CA SER A 488 -28.48 -13.23 -1.88
C SER A 488 -30.01 -13.23 -1.76
N GLY A 489 -30.66 -12.06 -1.74
CA GLY A 489 -32.10 -11.94 -1.50
C GLY A 489 -32.54 -12.26 -0.06
N LYS A 490 -31.61 -12.70 0.80
CA LYS A 490 -31.84 -13.04 2.21
C LYS A 490 -32.18 -11.79 3.04
N PRO A 491 -32.99 -11.92 4.10
CA PRO A 491 -33.32 -10.78 4.97
C PRO A 491 -32.09 -10.25 5.70
N TYR A 492 -32.05 -8.93 5.94
CA TYR A 492 -30.95 -8.30 6.66
C TYR A 492 -31.40 -7.13 7.54
N GLY A 493 -30.69 -6.94 8.64
CA GLY A 493 -30.85 -5.86 9.59
C GLY A 493 -29.64 -4.94 9.62
N LEU A 494 -29.87 -3.67 9.94
CA LEU A 494 -28.83 -2.66 10.11
C LEU A 494 -28.95 -1.99 11.46
N ILE A 495 -27.82 -1.70 12.11
CA ILE A 495 -27.81 -0.96 13.38
C ILE A 495 -27.41 0.49 13.11
N THR A 496 -28.25 1.43 13.50
CA THR A 496 -27.92 2.87 13.52
C THR A 496 -27.32 3.26 14.87
N MET A 497 -26.12 3.85 14.84
CA MET A 497 -25.37 4.20 16.05
C MET A 497 -25.49 5.67 16.46
N THR A 498 -25.95 6.53 15.55
CA THR A 498 -25.85 8.00 15.71
C THR A 498 -27.13 8.76 15.38
N SER A 499 -28.05 8.19 14.60
CA SER A 499 -29.21 8.90 14.05
C SER A 499 -30.51 8.14 14.31
N THR A 500 -31.65 8.85 14.17
CA THR A 500 -32.95 8.17 14.15
C THR A 500 -33.07 7.26 12.94
N VAL A 501 -34.07 6.37 12.92
CA VAL A 501 -34.31 5.48 11.78
C VAL A 501 -34.63 6.27 10.51
N GLU A 502 -35.45 7.31 10.60
CA GLU A 502 -35.83 8.15 9.46
C GLU A 502 -34.65 8.93 8.90
N GLU A 503 -33.81 9.49 9.78
CA GLU A 503 -32.58 10.16 9.37
C GLU A 503 -31.60 9.19 8.70
N PHE A 504 -31.49 7.97 9.25
CA PHE A 504 -30.64 6.91 8.72
C PHE A 504 -31.10 6.46 7.32
N GLU A 505 -32.40 6.23 7.11
CA GLU A 505 -32.98 5.85 5.82
C GLU A 505 -32.95 6.97 4.77
N ARG A 506 -32.83 8.22 5.20
CA ARG A 506 -32.59 9.37 4.31
C ARG A 506 -31.14 9.45 3.87
N ALA A 507 -30.19 9.23 4.80
CA ALA A 507 -28.76 9.26 4.51
C ALA A 507 -28.28 8.01 3.76
N PHE A 508 -28.85 6.85 4.06
CA PHE A 508 -28.50 5.54 3.50
C PHE A 508 -29.76 4.88 2.93
N PRO A 509 -30.15 5.17 1.68
CA PRO A 509 -31.39 4.67 1.10
C PRO A 509 -31.53 3.15 1.12
N LEU A 510 -30.42 2.40 1.12
CA LEU A 510 -30.41 0.95 1.27
C LEU A 510 -30.99 0.46 2.61
N ALA A 511 -30.99 1.30 3.65
CA ALA A 511 -31.58 0.95 4.94
C ALA A 511 -33.10 0.77 4.88
N ARG A 512 -33.78 1.35 3.87
CA ARG A 512 -35.24 1.22 3.70
C ARG A 512 -35.68 -0.23 3.49
N SER A 513 -34.87 -1.05 2.83
CA SER A 513 -35.11 -2.49 2.67
C SER A 513 -34.55 -3.37 3.80
N ALA A 514 -33.97 -2.76 4.85
CA ALA A 514 -33.39 -3.45 6.00
C ALA A 514 -34.27 -3.34 7.25
N TYR A 515 -34.08 -4.23 8.21
CA TYR A 515 -34.65 -4.09 9.56
C TYR A 515 -33.72 -3.24 10.44
N VAL A 516 -34.05 -1.96 10.64
CA VAL A 516 -33.18 -1.02 11.33
C VAL A 516 -33.36 -1.09 12.84
N MET A 517 -32.26 -1.34 13.56
CA MET A 517 -32.17 -1.41 15.01
C MET A 517 -31.48 -0.16 15.55
N THR A 518 -31.99 0.40 16.65
CA THR A 518 -31.40 1.57 17.30
C THR A 518 -30.25 1.18 18.24
N ARG A 519 -29.34 2.13 18.49
CA ARG A 519 -28.23 1.95 19.43
C ARG A 519 -28.65 1.53 20.84
N GLY A 520 -29.79 2.03 21.32
CA GLY A 520 -30.31 1.65 22.64
C GLY A 520 -30.96 0.27 22.66
N LEU A 521 -31.08 -0.38 21.49
CA LEU A 521 -31.72 -1.68 21.29
C LEU A 521 -33.18 -1.70 21.78
N GLU A 522 -33.84 -0.53 21.86
CA GLU A 522 -35.22 -0.43 22.35
C GLU A 522 -36.20 -1.18 21.44
N ASN A 523 -35.92 -1.24 20.14
CA ASN A 523 -36.71 -1.92 19.13
C ASN A 523 -36.14 -3.28 18.70
N LEU A 524 -35.16 -3.82 19.43
CA LEU A 524 -34.43 -5.04 19.02
C LEU A 524 -35.36 -6.24 18.88
N GLU A 525 -36.29 -6.43 19.80
CA GLU A 525 -37.18 -7.59 19.82
C GLU A 525 -38.12 -7.59 18.60
N ASP A 526 -38.74 -6.44 18.30
CA ASP A 526 -39.61 -6.27 17.13
C ASP A 526 -38.81 -6.42 15.82
N ALA A 527 -37.59 -5.84 15.76
CA ALA A 527 -36.73 -5.97 14.59
C ALA A 527 -36.24 -7.40 14.35
N LEU A 528 -35.99 -8.18 15.41
CA LEU A 528 -35.64 -9.60 15.30
C LEU A 528 -36.84 -10.46 14.91
N GLU A 529 -38.04 -10.18 15.40
CA GLU A 529 -39.25 -10.88 14.95
C GLU A 529 -39.44 -10.68 13.44
N GLU A 530 -39.31 -9.44 12.98
CA GLU A 530 -39.41 -9.10 11.58
C GLU A 530 -38.31 -9.73 10.71
N LEU A 531 -37.06 -9.71 11.19
CA LEU A 531 -35.92 -10.26 10.47
C LEU A 531 -35.94 -11.79 10.39
N LEU A 532 -36.36 -12.47 11.45
CA LEU A 532 -36.19 -13.92 11.61
C LEU A 532 -37.46 -14.71 11.24
N VAL A 533 -38.64 -14.10 11.34
CA VAL A 533 -39.93 -14.80 11.26
C VAL A 533 -40.83 -14.27 10.13
N THR A 534 -41.21 -12.98 10.14
CA THR A 534 -42.24 -12.47 9.23
C THR A 534 -41.72 -12.00 7.87
N ASP A 535 -40.54 -11.37 7.84
CA ASP A 535 -39.89 -10.84 6.63
C ASP A 535 -40.80 -9.96 5.73
N THR A 536 -41.51 -8.99 6.34
CA THR A 536 -42.39 -8.05 5.62
C THR A 536 -41.68 -7.18 4.56
N LYS A 537 -40.35 -7.06 4.61
CA LYS A 537 -39.55 -6.26 3.67
C LYS A 537 -39.06 -7.06 2.46
N ALA A 538 -39.48 -8.32 2.28
CA ALA A 538 -39.05 -9.17 1.17
C ALA A 538 -39.25 -8.53 -0.21
N ASP A 539 -40.42 -7.97 -0.49
CA ASP A 539 -40.74 -7.37 -1.79
C ASP A 539 -39.91 -6.11 -2.05
N LEU A 540 -39.81 -5.25 -1.04
CA LEU A 540 -39.00 -4.04 -1.10
C LEU A 540 -37.53 -4.41 -1.33
N ARG A 541 -37.01 -5.40 -0.60
CA ARG A 541 -35.64 -5.90 -0.75
C ARG A 541 -35.35 -6.43 -2.15
N ARG A 542 -36.29 -7.12 -2.81
CA ARG A 542 -36.13 -7.55 -4.21
C ARG A 542 -36.01 -6.35 -5.16
N SER A 543 -36.86 -5.34 -5.00
CA SER A 543 -36.77 -4.11 -5.80
C SER A 543 -35.47 -3.33 -5.54
N THR A 544 -35.02 -3.28 -4.29
CA THR A 544 -33.76 -2.63 -3.93
C THR A 544 -32.56 -3.38 -4.48
N ARG A 545 -32.61 -4.71 -4.53
CA ARG A 545 -31.57 -5.53 -5.18
C ARG A 545 -31.41 -5.13 -6.64
N GLU A 546 -32.49 -5.11 -7.42
CA GLU A 546 -32.44 -4.72 -8.83
C GLU A 546 -31.96 -3.27 -9.01
N TYR A 547 -32.37 -2.37 -8.13
CA TYR A 547 -31.94 -0.98 -8.15
C TYR A 547 -30.44 -0.80 -7.88
N TYR A 548 -29.86 -1.57 -6.95
CA TYR A 548 -28.43 -1.48 -6.59
C TYR A 548 -27.51 -2.34 -7.46
N LEU A 549 -27.99 -3.48 -7.95
CA LEU A 549 -27.17 -4.53 -8.58
C LEU A 549 -27.58 -4.83 -10.03
N GLY A 550 -28.63 -4.18 -10.52
CA GLY A 550 -29.16 -4.39 -11.86
C GLY A 550 -30.04 -5.64 -11.98
N PRO A 551 -30.89 -5.71 -13.02
CA PRO A 551 -31.85 -6.79 -13.23
C PRO A 551 -31.24 -7.95 -14.05
N PHE A 552 -30.06 -8.42 -13.68
CA PHE A 552 -29.34 -9.47 -14.41
C PHE A 552 -29.71 -10.87 -13.91
N ALA A 553 -29.72 -11.85 -14.81
CA ALA A 553 -30.01 -13.23 -14.45
C ALA A 553 -28.86 -13.85 -13.63
N PRO A 554 -29.14 -14.61 -12.55
CA PRO A 554 -28.11 -15.13 -11.67
C PRO A 554 -27.12 -16.09 -12.36
N GLU A 555 -27.58 -16.87 -13.34
CA GLU A 555 -26.81 -17.91 -14.02
C GLU A 555 -25.65 -17.34 -14.86
N ASN A 556 -25.76 -16.08 -15.28
CA ASN A 556 -24.79 -15.40 -16.12
C ASN A 556 -24.59 -13.95 -15.69
N TYR A 557 -24.70 -13.67 -14.40
CA TYR A 557 -24.70 -12.32 -13.86
C TYR A 557 -23.44 -11.51 -14.25
N ALA A 558 -22.27 -12.16 -14.24
CA ALA A 558 -21.01 -11.53 -14.64
C ALA A 558 -20.92 -11.21 -16.14
N ASP A 559 -21.75 -11.81 -17.00
CA ASP A 559 -21.72 -11.56 -18.44
C ASP A 559 -22.07 -10.11 -18.77
N ALA A 560 -22.89 -9.44 -17.95
CA ALA A 560 -23.17 -8.01 -18.11
C ALA A 560 -21.88 -7.15 -18.10
N PHE A 561 -20.98 -7.43 -17.15
CA PHE A 561 -19.66 -6.81 -17.11
C PHE A 561 -18.78 -7.26 -18.27
N LEU A 562 -18.72 -8.57 -18.54
CA LEU A 562 -17.83 -9.11 -19.57
C LEU A 562 -18.19 -8.60 -20.97
N ASP A 563 -19.48 -8.49 -21.28
CA ASP A 563 -19.95 -8.02 -22.58
C ASP A 563 -19.70 -6.51 -22.74
N ALA A 564 -19.97 -5.71 -21.70
CA ALA A 564 -19.63 -4.29 -21.70
C ALA A 564 -18.11 -4.06 -21.82
N ALA A 565 -17.31 -4.83 -21.09
CA ALA A 565 -15.85 -4.77 -21.13
C ALA A 565 -15.30 -5.20 -22.51
N ARG A 566 -15.84 -6.28 -23.10
CA ARG A 566 -15.48 -6.72 -24.45
C ARG A 566 -15.87 -5.70 -25.50
N GLN A 567 -17.02 -5.04 -25.36
CA GLN A 567 -17.44 -3.96 -26.26
C GLN A 567 -16.42 -2.83 -26.27
N VAL A 568 -16.01 -2.33 -25.10
CA VAL A 568 -15.03 -1.22 -25.02
C VAL A 568 -13.61 -1.62 -25.43
N VAL A 569 -13.23 -2.90 -25.26
CA VAL A 569 -11.89 -3.41 -25.61
C VAL A 569 -11.77 -3.81 -27.08
N ARG A 570 -12.83 -4.37 -27.68
CA ARG A 570 -12.77 -4.94 -29.04
C ARG A 570 -13.34 -4.00 -30.10
N VAL A 571 -14.41 -3.28 -29.77
CA VAL A 571 -15.25 -2.59 -30.75
C VAL A 571 -15.07 -1.08 -30.66
N ASP A 572 -15.20 -0.50 -29.47
CA ASP A 572 -15.09 0.94 -29.31
C ASP A 572 -13.64 1.37 -29.55
N ARG A 573 -13.41 2.09 -30.65
CA ARG A 573 -12.11 2.70 -30.95
C ARG A 573 -12.30 4.19 -31.04
N LYS A 574 -11.52 4.93 -30.25
CA LYS A 574 -11.36 6.35 -30.50
C LYS A 574 -10.51 6.54 -31.77
N PRO A 575 -10.82 7.54 -32.60
CA PRO A 575 -10.06 7.78 -33.83
C PRO A 575 -8.59 8.06 -33.51
N VAL A 576 -7.69 7.40 -34.25
CA VAL A 576 -6.23 7.54 -34.10
C VAL A 576 -5.76 8.99 -34.33
N THR A 577 -6.54 9.80 -35.07
CA THR A 577 -6.27 11.24 -35.26
C THR A 577 -6.24 12.05 -33.96
N ALA A 578 -6.70 11.50 -32.83
CA ALA A 578 -6.50 12.11 -31.52
C ALA A 578 -5.03 12.07 -31.03
N MET A 579 -4.17 11.21 -31.61
CA MET A 579 -2.72 11.19 -31.35
C MET A 579 -1.96 12.27 -32.13
N ASP A 580 -2.45 12.63 -33.32
CA ASP A 580 -1.76 13.50 -34.29
C ASP A 580 -2.32 14.93 -34.32
N ALA A 581 -3.03 15.38 -33.27
CA ALA A 581 -3.42 16.77 -33.17
C ALA A 581 -2.14 17.63 -33.16
N SER A 582 -1.83 18.23 -34.30
CA SER A 582 -0.70 19.14 -34.47
C SER A 582 -0.85 20.25 -33.44
N ILE A 583 0.20 20.42 -32.63
CA ILE A 583 0.40 21.70 -31.95
C ILE A 583 0.69 22.66 -33.09
N ASP A 584 -0.32 23.38 -33.55
CA ASP A 584 -0.13 24.44 -34.54
C ASP A 584 0.87 25.45 -33.95
N GLU A 585 2.08 25.45 -34.50
CA GLU A 585 3.14 26.41 -34.22
C GLU A 585 2.77 27.78 -34.81
N ASP A 586 1.65 28.36 -34.39
CA ASP A 586 1.24 29.71 -34.79
C ASP A 586 0.58 30.43 -33.61
N ASP A 587 1.40 30.82 -32.62
CA ASP A 587 1.40 32.20 -32.13
C ASP A 587 2.67 32.47 -31.30
N ASN A 588 3.73 32.88 -32.00
CA ASN A 588 4.95 33.38 -31.38
C ASN A 588 4.72 34.82 -30.89
N GLY A 589 4.00 34.96 -29.77
CA GLY A 589 3.86 36.21 -29.03
C GLY A 589 4.91 36.28 -27.91
N GLY A 590 6.07 36.85 -28.23
CA GLY A 590 7.22 36.92 -27.31
C GLY A 590 6.99 37.73 -26.03
N ALA A 591 7.63 37.29 -24.94
CA ALA A 591 8.49 38.08 -24.05
C ALA A 591 8.59 37.42 -22.66
N GLY A 592 9.81 37.39 -22.10
CA GLY A 592 10.03 37.28 -20.65
C GLY A 592 10.94 36.15 -20.20
N HIS A 593 12.25 36.32 -20.37
CA HIS A 593 13.22 35.77 -19.41
C HIS A 593 12.94 36.42 -18.05
N ALA A 594 12.40 35.66 -17.10
CA ALA A 594 12.37 36.01 -15.69
C ALA A 594 12.47 34.72 -14.85
N ASP A 595 13.36 34.77 -13.88
CA ASP A 595 13.78 33.68 -13.01
C ASP A 595 12.60 33.05 -12.25
N ASP A 596 12.44 31.73 -12.37
CA ASP A 596 11.43 30.96 -11.65
C ASP A 596 12.11 29.84 -10.84
N GLU A 597 12.84 30.24 -9.80
CA GLU A 597 13.40 29.32 -8.78
C GLU A 597 12.72 29.48 -7.41
N THR A 598 11.63 30.26 -7.32
CA THR A 598 10.97 30.58 -6.04
C THR A 598 9.46 30.29 -6.00
N ALA A 599 8.79 29.99 -7.12
CA ALA A 599 7.37 29.62 -7.09
C ALA A 599 7.11 28.14 -6.76
N ALA A 600 8.06 27.24 -7.07
CA ALA A 600 7.92 25.81 -6.85
C ALA A 600 7.99 25.38 -5.37
N ALA A 601 8.54 26.21 -4.49
CA ALA A 601 8.71 25.86 -3.07
C ALA A 601 7.48 26.19 -2.20
N VAL A 602 6.55 27.03 -2.68
CA VAL A 602 5.35 27.41 -1.93
C VAL A 602 4.16 26.52 -2.29
N ALA A 603 4.06 26.07 -3.55
CA ALA A 603 3.00 25.16 -4.00
C ALA A 603 3.16 23.71 -3.49
N ASP A 604 4.39 23.24 -3.27
CA ASP A 604 4.67 21.88 -2.79
C ASP A 604 4.36 21.73 -1.28
N GLY A 605 4.49 22.81 -0.50
CA GLY A 605 4.19 22.80 0.94
C GLY A 605 2.69 22.77 1.26
N ASP A 606 1.88 23.50 0.50
CA ASP A 606 0.43 23.54 0.71
C ASP A 606 -0.29 22.32 0.09
N ALA A 607 0.26 21.74 -0.98
CA ALA A 607 -0.24 20.49 -1.54
C ALA A 607 0.13 19.26 -0.70
N GLU A 608 1.31 19.23 -0.08
CA GLU A 608 1.72 18.12 0.81
C GLU A 608 0.97 18.17 2.17
N ALA A 609 0.60 19.36 2.66
CA ALA A 609 -0.25 19.52 3.85
C ALA A 609 -1.70 19.11 3.59
N ALA A 610 -2.29 19.50 2.45
CA ALA A 610 -3.62 19.05 2.03
C ALA A 610 -3.65 17.54 1.72
N LEU A 611 -2.53 16.97 1.24
CA LEU A 611 -2.38 15.53 0.99
C LEU A 611 -2.14 14.73 2.27
N GLU A 612 -1.49 15.27 3.30
CA GLU A 612 -1.44 14.64 4.63
C GLU A 612 -2.81 14.68 5.32
N GLU A 613 -3.59 15.77 5.17
CA GLU A 613 -4.96 15.86 5.68
C GLU A 613 -5.89 14.87 4.96
N HIS A 614 -5.77 14.72 3.64
CA HIS A 614 -6.59 13.79 2.85
C HIS A 614 -6.13 12.31 2.94
N LEU A 615 -4.84 12.04 3.17
CA LEU A 615 -4.33 10.69 3.46
C LEU A 615 -4.57 10.26 4.92
N LEU A 616 -4.92 11.19 5.81
CA LEU A 616 -5.44 10.90 7.15
C LEU A 616 -6.96 10.67 7.13
N GLU A 617 -7.68 11.20 6.13
CA GLU A 617 -9.09 10.88 5.86
C GLU A 617 -9.32 9.44 5.35
N GLU A 618 -8.33 8.82 4.68
CA GLU A 618 -8.42 7.46 4.11
C GLU A 618 -7.59 6.36 4.83
N ARG A 619 -6.85 6.68 5.91
CA ARG A 619 -5.98 5.73 6.62
C ARG A 619 -6.47 5.33 7.98
#